data_AF-A0A1X7TJY6-F1
#
_entry.id   AF-A0A1X7TJY6-F1
#
_cell.length_a   1.000
_cell.length_b   1.000
_cell.length_c   1.000
_cell.angle_alpha   90.00
_cell.angle_beta   90.00
_cell.angle_gamma   90.00
#
_symmetry.space_group_name_H-M   'P 1'
#
loop_
_entity.id
_entity.type
_entity.pdbx_description
1 polymer ?
#
loop_
_entity_poly.entity_id
_entity_poly.type
_entity_poly.pdbx_seq_one_letter_code
_entity_poly.pdbx_strand_id
1 'polypeptide(L)' 'KEHLEIVKHLIESVGCDIIVREDGTVSTLLHKACYNGSLSIVEYLISKPQCDIEAKDNKGNQPLHYAA' A
#
# COMPACT_ATOMS: atom_id res chain seq x y z
N LYS A 1 -11.17 -2.99 11.22
CA LYS A 1 -10.24 -3.82 12.04
C LYS A 1 -9.86 -5.11 11.33
N GLU A 2 -10.81 -5.84 10.75
CA GLU A 2 -10.53 -7.13 10.06
C GLU A 2 -9.57 -7.02 8.86
N HIS A 3 -9.62 -5.92 8.09
CA HIS A 3 -8.73 -5.77 6.93
C HIS A 3 -7.24 -5.72 7.30
N LEU A 4 -6.86 -5.21 8.48
CA LEU A 4 -5.45 -5.15 8.88
C LEU A 4 -4.87 -6.54 9.11
N GLU A 5 -5.60 -7.42 9.81
CA GLU A 5 -5.12 -8.77 10.09
C GLU A 5 -5.05 -9.62 8.81
N ILE A 6 -5.98 -9.41 7.86
CA ILE A 6 -5.90 -10.01 6.53
C ILE A 6 -4.65 -9.53 5.80
N VAL A 7 -4.38 -8.21 5.78
CA VAL A 7 -3.20 -7.64 5.11
C VAL A 7 -1.90 -8.18 5.72
N LYS A 8 -1.83 -8.25 7.06
CA LYS A 8 -0.69 -8.86 7.76
C LYS A 8 -0.47 -10.30 7.34
N HIS A 9 -1.53 -11.10 7.37
CA HIS A 9 -1.46 -12.51 7.01
C HIS A 9 -0.98 -12.71 5.57
N LEU A 10 -1.50 -11.93 4.61
CA LEU A 10 -1.09 -12.00 3.20
C LEU A 10 0.39 -11.64 3.02
N ILE A 11 0.86 -10.56 3.66
CA ILE A 11 2.25 -10.12 3.50
C ILE A 11 3.23 -11.05 4.22
N GLU A 12 2.90 -11.52 5.43
CA GLU A 12 3.83 -12.29 6.26
C GLU A 12 3.80 -13.80 5.99
N SER A 13 2.64 -14.35 5.62
CA SER A 13 2.47 -15.81 5.45
C SER A 13 2.57 -16.25 4.00
N VAL A 14 2.13 -15.43 3.06
CA VAL A 14 2.10 -15.78 1.62
C VAL A 14 3.31 -15.20 0.88
N GLY A 15 4.03 -14.24 1.50
CA GLY A 15 5.14 -13.54 0.86
C GLY A 15 4.66 -12.64 -0.29
N CYS A 16 3.42 -12.13 -0.21
CA CYS A 16 2.90 -11.21 -1.22
C CYS A 16 3.74 -9.93 -1.23
N ASP A 17 4.14 -9.51 -2.43
CA ASP A 17 4.82 -8.24 -2.61
C ASP A 17 3.89 -7.07 -2.29
N ILE A 18 4.44 -6.10 -1.58
CA ILE A 18 3.75 -4.85 -1.21
C ILE A 18 3.57 -3.93 -2.43
N ILE A 19 4.30 -4.23 -3.50
CA ILE A 19 4.27 -3.53 -4.78
C ILE A 19 3.35 -4.32 -5.71
N VAL A 20 2.08 -3.94 -5.75
CA VAL A 20 1.14 -4.46 -6.74
C VAL A 20 1.19 -3.54 -7.96
N ARG A 21 1.45 -4.12 -9.13
CA ARG A 21 1.26 -3.44 -10.41
C ARG A 21 -0.04 -4.00 -10.98
N GLU A 22 -1.14 -3.26 -10.83
CA GLU A 22 -2.40 -3.61 -11.51
C GLU A 22 -2.20 -3.43 -13.02
N ASP A 23 -2.91 -4.19 -13.85
CA ASP A 23 -2.79 -4.18 -15.31
C ASP A 23 -2.71 -2.76 -15.87
N GLY A 24 -1.50 -2.38 -16.30
CA GLY A 24 -1.23 -1.06 -16.86
C GLY A 24 -1.30 0.10 -15.88
N THR A 25 -1.32 -0.09 -14.55
CA THR A 25 -1.22 0.95 -13.51
C THR A 25 -0.23 0.59 -12.39
N VAL A 26 0.75 1.46 -12.14
CA VAL A 26 1.72 1.29 -11.04
C VAL A 26 1.12 1.83 -9.73
N SER A 27 0.06 1.22 -9.21
CA SER A 27 -0.54 1.64 -7.92
C SER A 27 -0.10 0.71 -6.78
N THR A 28 0.74 1.19 -5.86
CA THR A 28 1.13 0.40 -4.68
C THR A 28 -0.01 0.24 -3.67
N LEU A 29 0.10 -0.75 -2.78
CA LEU A 29 -0.82 -0.93 -1.64
C LEU A 29 -0.95 0.34 -0.79
N LEU A 30 0.11 1.14 -0.71
CA LEU A 30 0.13 2.39 0.05
C LEU A 30 -0.78 3.45 -0.57
N HIS A 31 -0.84 3.57 -1.91
CA HIS A 31 -1.80 4.46 -2.57
C HIS A 31 -3.24 4.13 -2.18
N LYS A 32 -3.60 2.84 -2.22
CA LYS A 32 -4.96 2.37 -1.88
C LYS A 32 -5.26 2.58 -0.38
N ALA A 33 -4.28 2.33 0.50
CA ALA A 33 -4.43 2.54 1.93
C ALA A 33 -4.65 4.03 2.27
N CYS A 34 -3.91 4.94 1.62
CA CYS A 34 -4.09 6.38 1.72
C CYS A 34 -5.46 6.82 1.19
N TYR A 35 -5.84 6.38 -0.03
CA TYR A 35 -7.15 6.67 -0.62
C TYR A 35 -8.33 6.24 0.28
N ASN A 36 -8.19 5.11 0.97
CA ASN A 36 -9.23 4.59 1.85
C ASN A 36 -9.21 5.22 3.26
N GLY A 37 -8.25 6.10 3.58
CA GLY A 37 -8.09 6.67 4.92
C GLY A 37 -7.73 5.63 6.00
N SER A 38 -7.16 4.50 5.60
CA SER A 38 -6.89 3.36 6.50
C SER A 38 -5.58 3.54 7.27
N LEU A 39 -5.56 4.42 8.27
CA LEU A 39 -4.34 4.76 9.03
C LEU A 39 -3.59 3.52 9.55
N SER A 40 -4.26 2.55 10.16
CA SER A 40 -3.58 1.36 10.71
C SER A 40 -2.93 0.49 9.63
N ILE A 41 -3.46 0.48 8.40
CA ILE A 41 -2.84 -0.22 7.28
C ILE A 41 -1.64 0.59 6.77
N VAL A 42 -1.76 1.91 6.68
CA VAL A 42 -0.64 2.81 6.33
C VAL A 42 0.52 2.60 7.30
N GLU A 43 0.29 2.68 8.61
CA GLU A 43 1.31 2.46 9.65
C GLU A 43 1.98 1.09 9.54
N TYR A 44 1.21 0.04 9.25
CA TYR A 44 1.76 -1.28 9.05
C TYR A 44 2.63 -1.36 7.79
N LEU A 45 2.16 -0.85 6.65
CA LEU A 45 2.89 -0.90 5.39
C LEU A 45 4.22 -0.13 5.48
N ILE A 46 4.22 1.09 6.03
CA ILE A 46 5.46 1.89 6.17
C ILE A 46 6.48 1.26 7.13
N SER A 47 6.03 0.37 8.03
CA SER A 47 6.94 -0.40 8.89
C SER A 47 7.68 -1.52 8.16
N LYS A 48 7.30 -1.85 6.92
CA LYS A 48 7.94 -2.91 6.13
C LYS A 48 9.09 -2.35 5.30
N PRO A 49 10.24 -3.04 5.26
CA PRO A 49 11.44 -2.54 4.58
C PRO A 49 11.28 -2.44 3.06
N GLN A 50 10.39 -3.22 2.45
CA GLN A 50 10.13 -3.16 1.00
C GLN A 50 9.11 -2.07 0.62
N CYS A 51 8.61 -1.28 1.58
CA CYS A 51 7.61 -0.24 1.33
C CYS A 51 8.28 1.00 0.72
N ASP A 52 7.93 1.31 -0.52
CA ASP A 52 8.31 2.56 -1.18
C ASP A 52 7.23 3.62 -0.94
N ILE A 53 7.53 4.56 -0.04
CA ILE A 53 6.64 5.68 0.30
C ILE A 53 6.60 6.77 -0.78
N GLU A 54 7.60 6.81 -1.67
CA GLU A 54 7.72 7.80 -2.74
C GLU A 54 7.28 7.25 -4.10
N ALA A 55 6.81 6.00 -4.13
CA ALA A 55 6.35 5.31 -5.32
C ALA A 55 5.37 6.19 -6.11
N LYS A 56 5.60 6.35 -7.40
CA LYS A 56 4.71 7.11 -8.28
C LYS A 56 3.82 6.17 -9.06
N ASP A 57 2.53 6.48 -9.09
CA ASP A 57 1.62 5.86 -10.04
C ASP A 57 1.82 6.41 -11.46
N ASN A 58 1.03 5.90 -12.41
CA ASN A 58 1.11 6.32 -13.81
C ASN A 58 0.75 7.79 -14.05
N LYS A 59 0.07 8.43 -13.11
CA LYS A 59 -0.24 9.85 -13.16
C LYS A 59 0.86 10.69 -12.52
N GLY A 60 1.92 10.06 -12.01
CA GLY A 60 2.99 10.71 -11.27
C GLY A 60 2.61 11.02 -9.81
N ASN A 61 1.46 10.54 -9.34
CA ASN A 61 1.01 10.77 -7.98
C ASN A 61 1.72 9.80 -7.03
N GLN A 62 2.17 10.33 -5.90
CA GLN A 62 2.63 9.59 -4.73
C GLN A 62 1.45 9.21 -3.81
N PRO A 63 1.61 8.24 -2.88
CA PRO A 63 0.54 7.85 -1.96
C PRO A 63 -0.09 9.01 -1.20
N LEU A 64 0.72 9.99 -0.80
CA LEU A 64 0.27 11.19 -0.08
C LEU A 64 -0.79 12.00 -0.87
N HIS A 65 -0.73 12.01 -2.20
CA HIS A 65 -1.71 12.73 -3.03
C HIS A 65 -3.12 12.15 -2.90
N TYR A 66 -3.25 10.89 -2.47
CA TYR A 66 -4.52 10.21 -2.25
C TYR A 66 -5.01 10.30 -0.79
N ALA A 67 -4.21 10.86 0.12
CA ALA A 67 -4.59 11.09 1.52
C ALA A 67 -5.20 12.49 1.76
N ALA A 68 -5.30 13.31 0.71
CA ALA A 68 -5.77 14.70 0.73
C ALA A 68 -7.30 14.81 0.76
#